data_AF-A0A127T3E5-F1
#
_entry.id   AF-A0A127T3E5-F1
#
_cell.length_a   1.000
_cell.length_b   1.000
_cell.length_c   1.000
_cell.angle_alpha   90.00
_cell.angle_beta   90.00
_cell.angle_gamma   90.00
#
_symmetry.space_group_name_H-M   'P 1'
#
loop_
_entity.id
_entity.type
_entity.pdbx_description
1 polymer ?
#
loop_
_entity_poly.entity_id
_entity_poly.type
_entity_poly.pdbx_seq_one_letter_code
_entity_poly.pdbx_strand_id
1 'polypeptide(L)'
;QTLKAIREAEAYPGPSLIIAYAPCINHGLKRKGGMGRSQHEEELAVECGYWHLWRYNPLLADEGKNPFTLDSKAPNWENFRDF
;
A
#
# COMPACT_ATOMS: atom_id res chain seq x y z
N GLN A 1 0.02 -7.43 5.02
CA GLN A 1 0.83 -6.83 3.94
C GLN A 1 2.02 -6.06 4.52
N THR A 2 1.80 -4.99 5.30
CA THR A 2 2.84 -4.11 5.87
C THR A 2 4.01 -4.81 6.57
N LEU A 3 3.75 -5.66 7.57
CA LEU A 3 4.80 -6.36 8.31
C LEU A 3 5.65 -7.29 7.42
N LYS A 4 5.04 -7.84 6.36
CA LYS A 4 5.76 -8.69 5.40
C LYS A 4 6.70 -7.85 4.54
N ALA A 5 6.22 -6.72 4.01
CA ALA A 5 7.04 -5.80 3.22
C ALA A 5 8.23 -5.27 4.03
N ILE A 6 8.02 -4.88 5.29
CA ILE A 6 9.10 -4.39 6.16
C ILE A 6 10.15 -5.47 6.42
N ARG A 7 9.72 -6.71 6.73
CA ARG A 7 10.64 -7.83 6.95
C ARG A 7 11.44 -8.20 5.71
N GLU A 8 10.80 -8.24 4.54
CA GLU A 8 11.49 -8.53 3.28
C GLU A 8 12.48 -7.42 2.90
N ALA A 9 12.08 -6.15 3.08
CA ALA A 9 12.93 -5.00 2.80
C ALA A 9 14.16 -4.94 3.71
N GLU A 10 14.01 -5.26 5.00
CA GLU A 10 15.12 -5.28 5.94
C GLU A 10 16.08 -6.45 5.68
N ALA A 11 15.55 -7.62 5.35
CA ALA A 11 16.36 -8.82 5.08
C ALA A 11 17.06 -8.81 3.71
N TYR A 12 16.69 -7.91 2.79
CA TYR A 12 17.30 -7.84 1.47
C TYR A 12 18.75 -7.34 1.57
N PRO A 13 19.77 -8.07 1.05
CA PRO A 13 21.17 -7.66 1.11
C PRO A 13 21.49 -6.59 0.05
N GLY A 14 20.80 -5.46 0.12
CA GLY A 14 20.86 -4.38 -0.85
C GLY A 14 19.95 -3.21 -0.50
N PRO A 15 19.79 -2.24 -1.42
CA PRO A 15 18.91 -1.11 -1.18
C PRO A 15 17.44 -1.53 -1.18
N SER A 16 16.67 -0.98 -0.24
CA SER A 16 15.23 -1.20 -0.12
C SER A 16 14.48 0.11 -0.08
N LEU A 17 13.34 0.17 -0.76
CA LEU A 17 12.42 1.31 -0.76
C LEU A 17 11.05 0.88 -0.25
N ILE A 18 10.56 1.57 0.78
CA ILE A 18 9.20 1.40 1.29
C ILE A 18 8.47 2.73 1.09
N ILE A 19 7.37 2.68 0.34
CA ILE A 19 6.47 3.83 0.16
C ILE A 19 5.20 3.54 0.95
N ALA A 20 4.95 4.30 2.00
CA ALA A 20 3.78 4.16 2.85
C ALA A 20 2.79 5.30 2.58
N TYR A 21 1.53 4.95 2.36
CA TYR A 21 0.47 5.95 2.31
C TYR A 21 0.27 6.55 3.71
N ALA A 22 0.38 7.87 3.81
CA ALA A 22 0.36 8.59 5.08
C ALA A 22 -0.74 9.66 5.06
N PRO A 23 -1.95 9.37 5.57
CA PRO A 23 -2.98 10.38 5.71
C PRO A 23 -2.49 11.55 6.55
N CYS A 24 -2.75 12.77 6.10
CA CYS A 24 -2.30 14.00 6.75
C CYS A 24 -3.47 14.96 6.96
N ILE A 25 -3.36 15.86 7.95
CA ILE A 25 -4.30 16.95 8.15
C ILE A 25 -4.49 17.80 6.88
N ASN A 26 -3.46 17.91 6.05
CA ASN A 26 -3.48 18.65 4.78
C ASN A 26 -4.41 18.02 3.74
N HIS A 27 -4.74 16.73 3.87
CA HIS A 27 -5.72 16.09 2.99
C HIS A 27 -7.15 16.53 3.33
N GLY A 28 -7.37 17.15 4.50
CA GLY A 28 -8.66 17.70 4.88
C GLY A 28 -9.77 16.65 4.94
N LEU A 29 -9.48 15.49 5.57
CA LEU A 29 -10.39 14.34 5.63
C LEU A 29 -11.81 14.76 6.04
N LYS A 30 -12.73 14.76 5.08
CA LYS A 30 -14.10 15.28 5.25
C LYS A 30 -15.01 14.37 6.06
N ARG A 31 -14.57 13.12 6.29
CA ARG A 31 -15.35 12.11 7.01
C ARG A 31 -15.47 12.47 8.48
N LYS A 32 -16.64 12.18 9.08
CA LYS A 32 -16.89 12.42 10.50
C LYS A 32 -15.84 11.69 11.35
N GLY A 33 -15.03 12.47 12.07
CA GLY A 33 -13.91 11.99 12.88
C GLY A 33 -12.53 12.46 12.40
N GLY A 34 -12.42 13.06 11.21
CA GLY A 34 -11.18 13.65 10.70
C GLY A 34 -9.99 12.69 10.78
N MET A 35 -8.86 13.14 11.34
CA MET A 35 -7.67 12.32 11.53
C MET A 35 -7.87 11.11 12.45
N GLY A 36 -8.92 11.07 13.30
CA GLY A 36 -9.28 9.88 14.07
C GLY A 36 -9.73 8.69 13.20
N ARG A 37 -9.89 8.90 11.89
CA ARG A 37 -10.23 7.89 10.89
C ARG A 37 -9.10 7.63 9.89
N SER A 38 -7.87 8.06 10.16
CA SER A 38 -6.73 7.90 9.24
C SER A 38 -6.52 6.45 8.77
N GLN A 39 -6.60 5.48 9.68
CA GLN A 39 -6.46 4.05 9.31
C GLN A 39 -7.55 3.56 8.35
N HIS A 40 -8.78 4.07 8.50
CA HIS A 40 -9.87 3.75 7.59
C HIS A 40 -9.71 4.47 6.24
N GLU A 41 -9.09 5.65 6.23
CA GLU A 41 -8.68 6.34 5.01
C GLU A 41 -7.67 5.51 4.21
N GLU A 42 -6.69 4.90 4.89
CA GLU A 42 -5.71 3.99 4.27
C GLU A 42 -6.38 2.76 3.65
N GLU A 43 -7.34 2.15 4.35
CA GLU A 43 -8.14 1.04 3.85
C GLU A 43 -8.89 1.42 2.56
N LEU A 44 -9.59 2.55 2.57
CA LEU A 44 -10.40 3.00 1.44
C LEU A 44 -9.55 3.43 0.23
N ALA A 45 -8.37 4.00 0.46
CA ALA A 45 -7.41 4.30 -0.60
C ALA A 45 -7.03 3.02 -1.36
N VAL A 46 -6.84 1.91 -0.65
CA VAL A 46 -6.51 0.62 -1.25
C VAL A 46 -7.73 -0.03 -1.90
N GLU A 47 -8.88 0.01 -1.24
CA GLU A 47 -10.11 -0.62 -1.74
C GLU A 47 -10.56 -0.01 -3.07
N CYS A 48 -10.54 1.31 -3.20
CA CYS A 48 -10.98 1.98 -4.42
C CYS A 48 -9.92 2.01 -5.53
N GLY A 49 -8.69 1.59 -5.25
CA GLY A 49 -7.58 1.57 -6.22
C GLY A 49 -6.81 2.89 -6.33
N TYR A 50 -7.04 3.86 -5.45
CA TYR A 50 -6.19 5.06 -5.36
C TYR A 50 -4.76 4.72 -4.96
N TRP A 51 -4.58 3.73 -4.09
CA TRP A 51 -3.29 3.25 -3.62
C TRP A 51 -3.15 1.73 -3.77
N HIS A 52 -2.22 1.26 -4.60
CA HIS A 52 -1.98 -0.18 -4.75
C HIS A 52 -0.91 -0.68 -3.77
N LEU A 53 -1.14 -1.86 -3.21
CA LEU A 53 -0.15 -2.56 -2.39
C LEU A 53 0.56 -3.58 -3.25
N TRP A 54 1.86 -3.43 -3.41
CA TRP A 54 2.70 -4.33 -4.19
C TRP A 54 4.07 -4.47 -3.55
N ARG A 55 4.78 -5.53 -3.93
CA ARG A 55 6.17 -5.78 -3.55
C ARG A 55 6.95 -6.24 -4.78
N TYR A 56 8.18 -5.77 -4.89
CA TYR A 56 9.15 -6.27 -5.86
C TYR A 56 10.34 -6.82 -5.09
N ASN A 57 10.55 -8.13 -5.14
CA ASN A 57 11.67 -8.79 -4.47
C ASN A 57 12.66 -9.32 -5.54
N PRO A 58 13.84 -8.67 -5.71
CA PRO A 58 14.83 -9.08 -6.72
C PRO A 58 15.32 -10.53 -6.55
N LEU A 59 15.38 -11.06 -5.32
CA LEU A 59 15.86 -12.42 -5.06
C LEU A 59 14.99 -13.49 -5.75
N LEU A 60 13.70 -13.20 -5.97
CA LEU A 60 12.82 -14.11 -6.71
C LEU A 60 13.22 -14.22 -8.18
N ALA A 61 13.75 -13.15 -8.79
CA ALA A 61 14.22 -13.19 -10.17
C ALA A 61 15.47 -14.07 -10.29
N ASP A 62 16.36 -14.06 -9.29
CA ASP A 62 17.52 -14.94 -9.23
C ASP A 62 17.13 -16.43 -9.13
N GLU A 63 15.96 -16.70 -8.53
CA GLU A 63 15.34 -18.04 -8.49
C GLU A 63 14.51 -18.38 -9.75
N GLY A 64 14.46 -17.50 -10.76
CA GLY A 64 13.64 -17.69 -11.97
C GLY A 64 12.13 -17.51 -11.77
N LYS A 65 11.71 -16.92 -10.64
CA LYS A 65 10.31 -16.60 -10.31
C LYS A 65 9.99 -15.15 -10.69
N ASN A 66 8.70 -14.82 -10.73
CA ASN A 66 8.27 -13.43 -10.93
C ASN A 66 8.60 -12.59 -9.66
N PRO A 67 9.43 -11.55 -9.76
CA PRO A 67 9.79 -10.70 -8.62
C PRO A 67 8.66 -9.79 -8.15
N PHE A 68 7.68 -9.52 -9.00
CA PHE A 68 6.55 -8.66 -8.69
C PHE A 68 5.38 -9.43 -8.09
N THR A 69 4.85 -8.93 -6.98
CA THR A 69 3.61 -9.42 -6.37
C THR A 69 2.67 -8.24 -6.11
N LEU A 70 1.43 -8.34 -6.62
CA LEU A 70 0.34 -7.43 -6.27
C LEU A 70 -0.40 -7.99 -5.05
N ASP A 71 -0.34 -7.28 -3.92
CA ASP A 71 -0.96 -7.68 -2.66
C ASP A 71 -2.39 -7.13 -2.50
N SER A 72 -2.71 -5.99 -3.14
CA SER A 72 -4.07 -5.45 -3.17
C SER A 72 -4.99 -6.26 -4.08
N LYS A 73 -6.27 -6.35 -3.72
CA LYS A 73 -7.31 -6.97 -4.55
C LYS A 73 -7.66 -6.08 -5.76
N ALA A 74 -8.50 -6.59 -6.65
CA ALA A 74 -9.12 -5.78 -7.70
C ALA A 74 -9.86 -4.59 -7.07
N PRO A 75 -9.67 -3.36 -7.58
CA PRO A 75 -10.30 -2.17 -7.03
C PRO A 75 -11.82 -2.17 -7.15
N ASN A 76 -12.49 -1.57 -6.18
CA ASN A 76 -13.88 -1.15 -6.31
C ASN A 76 -13.94 0.24 -6.95
N TRP A 77 -13.99 0.28 -8.29
CA TRP A 77 -13.98 1.52 -9.07
C TRP A 77 -15.19 2.43 -8.83
N GLU A 78 -16.32 1.89 -8.37
CA GLU A 78 -17.51 2.69 -8.06
C GLU A 78 -17.22 3.70 -6.93
N ASN A 79 -16.32 3.35 -6.02
CA ASN A 79 -15.96 4.18 -4.87
C ASN A 79 -14.80 5.15 -5.15
N PHE A 80 -14.14 5.07 -6.31
CA PHE A 80 -12.91 5.86 -6.59
C PHE A 80 -13.15 7.36 -6.58
N ARG A 81 -14.31 7.81 -7.08
CA ARG A 81 -14.64 9.25 -7.12
C ARG A 81 -15.04 9.80 -5.75
N ASP A 82 -15.57 8.95 -4.89
CA ASP A 82 -16.04 9.32 -3.54
C ASP A 82 -14.92 9.28 -2.50
N PHE A 83 -13.83 8.57 -2.82
CA PHE A 83 -12.55 8.68 -2.14
C PHE A 83 -11.86 9.99 -2.53
#